data_AF-A0A939RVT2-F1
#
_entry.id   AF-A0A939RVT2-F1
#
_cell.length_a   1.000
_cell.length_b   1.000
_cell.length_c   1.000
_cell.angle_alpha   90.00
_cell.angle_beta   90.00
_cell.angle_gamma   90.00
#
_symmetry.space_group_name_H-M   'P 1'
#
loop_
_entity.id
_entity.type
_entity.pdbx_description
1 polymer ?
#
loop_
_entity_poly.entity_id
_entity_poly.type
_entity_poly.pdbx_seq_one_letter_code
_entity_poly.pdbx_strand_id
1 'polypeptide(L)'
;MNEHEQFGRHLRSLADPVPAIAVDPDAILRSGRRRRVLRAGGTTVVTVLAVGGLAVGVVALPGGSTPEGDQTVVPAGTTVPTDPAPAASPEIPPVVVDHATGTVTLPLDELTRSARDEAVIQAAAELVTATCMAEAGFGEYWEFAGVVMPTGPEDHGIDSPYGVWLADEVREHGYEGTRSALDSPRRGLPLDAPAREALEGCHRAPLEAGLFSDQSVADEWDAVAPRGVTPTGYTEEARAIVEEWAACLRENDVDPPAQDGDRIPVGVPEGALGAPFEEQVRIGLIDVACKDRVDLVRRLAEIDAAEETAYLERGGREYLEERGAVEQAQLQVAEDVLADAGVILPEG
;
A
#
# COMPACT_ATOMS: atom_id res chain seq x y z
N MET A 1 -5.24 -5.42 -13.46
CA MET A 1 -4.43 -6.06 -12.41
C MET A 1 -2.98 -6.07 -12.85
N ASN A 2 -2.34 -4.92 -12.67
CA ASN A 2 -0.99 -4.63 -13.15
C ASN A 2 0.07 -5.23 -12.18
N GLU A 3 1.30 -5.43 -12.63
CA GLU A 3 2.40 -5.91 -11.76
C GLU A 3 2.69 -4.92 -10.62
N HIS A 4 2.50 -3.61 -10.86
CA HIS A 4 2.57 -2.58 -9.82
C HIS A 4 1.42 -2.64 -8.80
N GLU A 5 0.21 -3.05 -9.21
CA GLU A 5 -0.87 -3.34 -8.25
C GLU A 5 -0.59 -4.60 -7.44
N GLN A 6 0.02 -5.62 -8.03
CA GLN A 6 0.39 -6.85 -7.32
C GLN A 6 1.51 -6.57 -6.32
N PHE A 7 2.57 -5.84 -6.71
CA PHE A 7 3.61 -5.38 -5.80
C PHE A 7 3.02 -4.55 -4.64
N GLY A 8 2.17 -3.57 -4.96
CA GLY A 8 1.50 -2.77 -3.95
C GLY A 8 0.60 -3.59 -3.01
N ARG A 9 -0.16 -4.57 -3.52
CA ARG A 9 -0.99 -5.46 -2.69
C ARG A 9 -0.18 -6.51 -1.92
N HIS A 10 1.00 -6.90 -2.41
CA HIS A 10 1.90 -7.83 -1.75
C HIS A 10 2.43 -7.21 -0.46
N LEU A 11 2.93 -5.97 -0.52
CA LEU A 11 3.29 -5.15 0.65
C LEU A 11 2.11 -5.05 1.64
N ARG A 12 0.99 -4.46 1.19
CA ARG A 12 -0.23 -4.23 1.99
C ARG A 12 -0.91 -5.48 2.56
N SER A 13 -0.47 -6.69 2.21
CA SER A 13 -1.18 -7.93 2.55
C SER A 13 -0.87 -8.47 3.94
N LEU A 14 -0.18 -7.78 4.85
CA LEU A 14 0.75 -8.49 5.73
C LEU A 14 0.46 -8.69 7.25
N ALA A 15 -0.62 -8.22 7.90
CA ALA A 15 -0.66 -8.25 9.39
C ALA A 15 -2.07 -8.18 10.14
N ASP A 16 -2.19 -8.50 11.48
CA ASP A 16 -3.41 -8.46 12.42
C ASP A 16 -3.29 -7.69 13.81
N PRO A 17 -3.23 -8.24 15.08
CA PRO A 17 -3.94 -9.31 15.80
C PRO A 17 -5.03 -8.76 16.76
N VAL A 18 -6.16 -8.26 16.24
CA VAL A 18 -7.09 -7.42 17.02
C VAL A 18 -7.70 -8.14 18.26
N PRO A 19 -7.56 -7.58 19.49
CA PRO A 19 -8.42 -7.99 20.60
C PRO A 19 -9.85 -7.53 20.31
N ALA A 20 -10.77 -8.47 20.13
CA ALA A 20 -12.11 -8.27 19.60
C ALA A 20 -12.81 -6.96 20.07
N ILE A 21 -12.85 -5.96 19.19
CA ILE A 21 -13.58 -4.72 19.41
C ILE A 21 -15.07 -5.04 19.26
N ALA A 22 -15.81 -4.93 20.36
CA ALA A 22 -17.24 -5.23 20.39
C ALA A 22 -18.04 -4.14 19.65
N VAL A 23 -18.36 -4.40 18.37
CA VAL A 23 -19.28 -3.58 17.58
C VAL A 23 -20.71 -3.81 18.07
N ASP A 24 -21.46 -2.73 18.37
CA ASP A 24 -22.91 -2.78 18.64
C ASP A 24 -23.68 -2.78 17.30
N PRO A 25 -24.26 -3.92 16.86
CA PRO A 25 -24.95 -4.00 15.56
C PRO A 25 -26.20 -3.10 15.55
N ASP A 26 -26.86 -2.94 16.71
CA ASP A 26 -28.03 -2.08 16.83
C ASP A 26 -27.65 -0.60 16.73
N ALA A 27 -26.42 -0.19 17.05
CA ALA A 27 -25.95 1.18 16.83
C ALA A 27 -25.84 1.52 15.35
N ILE A 28 -25.22 0.63 14.56
CA ILE A 28 -25.08 0.77 13.10
C ILE A 28 -26.47 0.78 12.43
N LEU A 29 -27.37 -0.14 12.81
CA LEU A 29 -28.73 -0.15 12.28
C LEU A 29 -29.55 1.09 12.68
N ARG A 30 -29.27 1.73 13.83
CA ARG A 30 -29.89 2.99 14.25
C ARG A 30 -29.38 4.19 13.45
N SER A 31 -28.09 4.27 13.12
CA SER A 31 -27.54 5.36 12.31
C SER A 31 -28.08 5.33 10.88
N GLY A 32 -28.13 4.14 10.25
CA GLY A 32 -28.76 3.93 8.94
C GLY A 32 -30.24 4.32 8.90
N ARG A 33 -31.03 3.97 9.92
CA ARG A 33 -32.45 4.38 10.01
C ARG A 33 -32.62 5.90 10.15
N ARG A 34 -31.73 6.61 10.87
CA ARG A 34 -31.75 8.08 10.94
C ARG A 34 -31.53 8.73 9.57
N ARG A 35 -30.59 8.22 8.76
CA ARG A 35 -30.32 8.72 7.41
C ARG A 35 -31.55 8.59 6.49
N ARG A 36 -32.31 7.50 6.58
CA ARG A 36 -33.57 7.32 5.83
C ARG A 36 -34.64 8.36 6.20
N VAL A 37 -34.79 8.71 7.48
CA VAL A 37 -35.75 9.75 7.91
C VAL A 37 -35.37 11.13 7.37
N LEU A 38 -34.07 11.47 7.37
CA LEU A 38 -33.59 12.76 6.84
C LEU A 38 -33.72 12.84 5.31
N ARG A 39 -33.39 11.77 4.57
CA ARG A 39 -33.55 11.74 3.11
C ARG A 39 -35.03 11.72 2.66
N ALA A 40 -35.92 11.05 3.42
CA ALA A 40 -37.36 11.05 3.14
C ALA A 40 -38.05 12.41 3.44
N GLY A 41 -37.49 13.22 4.35
CA GLY A 41 -38.02 14.55 4.68
C GLY A 41 -37.50 15.70 3.79
N GLY A 42 -36.41 15.50 3.05
CA GLY A 42 -35.72 16.58 2.34
C GLY A 42 -36.28 16.95 0.95
N THR A 43 -37.12 16.11 0.34
CA THR A 43 -37.45 16.22 -1.10
C THR A 43 -38.64 17.14 -1.44
N THR A 44 -39.24 17.84 -0.47
CA THR A 44 -40.51 18.57 -0.70
C THR A 44 -40.44 20.11 -0.72
N VAL A 45 -39.31 20.75 -0.39
CA VAL A 45 -39.24 22.23 -0.32
C VAL A 45 -37.90 22.83 -0.78
N VAL A 46 -37.59 22.78 -2.09
CA VAL A 46 -36.88 23.89 -2.78
C VAL A 46 -37.36 23.97 -4.25
N THR A 47 -38.45 24.70 -4.48
CA THR A 47 -38.77 25.22 -5.81
C THR A 47 -39.37 26.60 -5.65
N VAL A 48 -38.61 27.66 -5.98
CA VAL A 48 -39.06 29.03 -6.34
C VAL A 48 -37.85 29.99 -6.41
N LEU A 49 -37.74 30.70 -7.53
CA LEU A 49 -36.92 31.92 -7.79
C LEU A 49 -35.37 31.83 -7.82
N ALA A 50 -34.83 31.74 -9.05
CA ALA A 50 -33.74 32.59 -9.51
C ALA A 50 -33.75 32.70 -11.06
N VAL A 51 -34.59 33.59 -11.61
CA VAL A 51 -34.56 33.97 -13.04
C VAL A 51 -34.20 35.45 -13.15
N GLY A 52 -33.12 35.76 -13.88
CA GLY A 52 -32.80 37.11 -14.35
C GLY A 52 -31.36 37.53 -14.12
N GLY A 53 -30.66 37.98 -15.17
CA GLY A 53 -29.36 38.66 -15.02
C GLY A 53 -28.29 38.42 -16.08
N LEU A 54 -28.62 38.46 -17.38
CA LEU A 54 -27.60 38.60 -18.44
C LEU A 54 -27.11 40.05 -18.51
N ALA A 55 -25.81 40.32 -18.35
CA ALA A 55 -25.18 41.58 -18.74
C ALA A 55 -23.69 41.42 -19.09
N VAL A 56 -23.29 42.07 -20.20
CA VAL A 56 -21.98 42.02 -20.84
C VAL A 56 -20.96 42.91 -20.12
N GLY A 57 -19.68 42.53 -20.09
CA GLY A 57 -18.59 43.34 -19.57
C GLY A 57 -17.21 43.01 -20.16
N VAL A 58 -16.97 43.36 -21.42
CA VAL A 58 -15.62 43.33 -22.03
C VAL A 58 -14.85 44.56 -21.56
N VAL A 59 -13.67 44.38 -20.95
CA VAL A 59 -12.75 45.47 -20.61
C VAL A 59 -11.39 45.22 -21.25
N ALA A 60 -10.85 46.24 -21.91
CA ALA A 60 -9.63 46.16 -22.70
C ALA A 60 -8.36 46.39 -21.88
N LEU A 61 -7.26 45.80 -22.35
CA LEU A 61 -5.89 46.04 -21.88
C LEU A 61 -5.42 47.46 -22.25
N PRO A 62 -4.73 48.18 -21.35
CA PRO A 62 -3.80 49.24 -21.72
C PRO A 62 -2.37 48.69 -21.80
N GLY A 63 -1.68 48.97 -22.92
CA GLY A 63 -0.25 48.73 -23.06
C GLY A 63 0.60 49.93 -22.61
N GLY A 64 1.88 49.66 -22.40
CA GLY A 64 2.94 50.62 -22.06
C GLY A 64 3.79 50.08 -20.91
N SER A 65 5.11 50.17 -20.89
CA SER A 65 6.10 50.72 -21.82
C SER A 65 7.46 50.36 -21.20
N THR A 66 8.39 49.83 -21.99
CA THR A 66 9.73 49.42 -21.54
C THR A 66 10.60 50.62 -21.12
N PRO A 67 11.32 50.56 -19.99
CA PRO A 67 12.46 51.43 -19.73
C PRO A 67 13.70 50.94 -20.48
N GLU A 68 14.35 51.86 -21.18
CA GLU A 68 15.59 51.66 -21.92
C GLU A 68 16.77 51.48 -20.93
N GLY A 69 17.46 50.33 -20.98
CA GLY A 69 18.59 49.99 -20.12
C GLY A 69 19.92 50.09 -20.87
N ASP A 70 20.77 51.03 -20.46
CA ASP A 70 22.04 51.39 -21.10
C ASP A 70 23.01 50.20 -21.27
N GLN A 71 23.46 49.95 -22.51
CA GLN A 71 24.41 48.88 -22.83
C GLN A 71 25.85 49.36 -22.74
N THR A 72 26.47 49.20 -21.57
CA THR A 72 27.92 49.40 -21.44
C THR A 72 28.68 48.18 -22.00
N VAL A 73 29.24 48.32 -23.19
CA VAL A 73 30.06 47.28 -23.83
C VAL A 73 31.39 47.10 -23.09
N VAL A 74 31.58 45.93 -22.47
CA VAL A 74 32.87 45.49 -21.89
C VAL A 74 33.49 44.44 -22.83
N PRO A 75 34.79 44.53 -23.18
CA PRO A 75 35.41 43.61 -24.12
C PRO A 75 35.53 42.19 -23.56
N ALA A 76 35.39 41.20 -24.44
CA ALA A 76 35.38 39.78 -24.10
C ALA A 76 36.70 39.31 -23.45
N GLY A 77 36.63 38.90 -22.18
CA GLY A 77 37.64 38.07 -21.56
C GLY A 77 37.37 36.60 -21.89
N THR A 78 38.37 35.90 -22.45
CA THR A 78 38.28 34.47 -22.75
C THR A 78 38.23 33.65 -21.46
N THR A 79 37.03 33.36 -20.97
CA THR A 79 36.82 32.33 -19.94
C THR A 79 36.91 30.96 -20.58
N VAL A 80 37.97 30.22 -20.25
CA VAL A 80 38.05 28.79 -20.53
C VAL A 80 36.88 28.12 -19.79
N PRO A 81 36.06 27.28 -20.46
CA PRO A 81 35.05 26.50 -19.75
C PRO A 81 35.76 25.62 -18.73
N THR A 82 35.51 25.86 -17.45
CA THR A 82 35.89 24.90 -16.42
C THR A 82 34.92 23.73 -16.57
N ASP A 83 35.47 22.52 -16.74
CA ASP A 83 34.68 21.29 -16.77
C ASP A 83 33.71 21.30 -15.57
N PRO A 84 32.41 21.02 -15.75
CA PRO A 84 31.52 20.90 -14.62
C PRO A 84 32.08 19.80 -13.70
N ALA A 85 32.31 20.14 -12.43
CA ALA A 85 32.72 19.16 -11.44
C ALA A 85 31.75 17.97 -11.50
N PRO A 86 32.24 16.71 -11.45
CA PRO A 86 31.37 15.56 -11.50
C PRO A 86 30.31 15.73 -10.42
N ALA A 87 29.04 15.68 -10.83
CA ALA A 87 27.93 15.67 -9.88
C ALA A 87 28.21 14.56 -8.86
N ALA A 88 28.15 14.90 -7.58
CA ALA A 88 28.31 13.89 -6.53
C ALA A 88 27.30 12.78 -6.81
N SER A 89 27.75 11.53 -6.80
CA SER A 89 26.80 10.41 -6.84
C SER A 89 25.80 10.61 -5.71
N PRO A 90 24.49 10.44 -5.97
CA PRO A 90 23.46 10.59 -4.96
C PRO A 90 23.78 9.67 -3.79
N GLU A 91 23.74 10.21 -2.57
CA GLU A 91 23.84 9.39 -1.36
C GLU A 91 22.53 8.61 -1.22
N ILE A 92 22.60 7.30 -1.46
CA ILE A 92 21.52 6.37 -1.12
C ILE A 92 21.30 6.49 0.39
N PRO A 93 20.08 6.80 0.87
CA PRO A 93 19.81 6.89 2.30
C PRO A 93 20.06 5.53 2.96
N PRO A 94 20.56 5.49 4.20
CA PRO A 94 20.91 4.24 4.85
C PRO A 94 19.66 3.41 5.15
N VAL A 95 19.65 2.16 4.67
CA VAL A 95 18.65 1.15 5.06
C VAL A 95 18.69 0.95 6.57
N VAL A 96 17.50 0.95 7.20
CA VAL A 96 17.35 0.66 8.63
C VAL A 96 16.63 -0.67 8.78
N VAL A 97 17.36 -1.68 9.25
CA VAL A 97 16.78 -2.98 9.65
C VAL A 97 16.66 -2.98 11.18
N ASP A 98 15.42 -2.97 11.69
CA ASP A 98 15.13 -3.04 13.12
C ASP A 98 14.66 -4.45 13.48
N HIS A 99 15.53 -5.23 14.11
CA HIS A 99 15.25 -6.60 14.56
C HIS A 99 14.31 -6.68 15.79
N ALA A 100 14.02 -5.56 16.46
CA ALA A 100 13.12 -5.53 17.62
C ALA A 100 11.66 -5.28 17.23
N THR A 101 11.43 -4.52 16.16
CA THR A 101 10.10 -4.37 15.53
C THR A 101 9.88 -5.38 14.42
N GLY A 102 10.93 -5.74 13.67
CA GLY A 102 10.88 -6.50 12.42
C GLY A 102 10.78 -5.62 11.16
N THR A 103 11.00 -4.31 11.24
CA THR A 103 10.83 -3.38 10.11
C THR A 103 12.11 -3.21 9.30
N VAL A 104 11.98 -3.09 7.98
CA VAL A 104 13.00 -2.60 7.06
C VAL A 104 12.52 -1.27 6.49
N THR A 105 13.24 -0.17 6.75
CA THR A 105 12.89 1.15 6.18
C THR A 105 13.61 1.38 4.85
N LEU A 106 12.84 1.67 3.81
CA LEU A 106 13.26 1.88 2.42
C LEU A 106 12.92 3.31 1.92
N PRO A 107 13.59 3.80 0.86
CA PRO A 107 13.38 5.16 0.33
C PRO A 107 11.94 5.52 -0.09
N LEU A 108 11.10 4.54 -0.48
CA LEU A 108 9.71 4.78 -0.88
C LEU A 108 8.73 4.87 0.29
N ASP A 109 9.09 4.43 1.49
CA ASP A 109 8.17 4.38 2.64
C ASP A 109 7.66 5.77 3.05
N GLU A 110 8.50 6.81 2.91
CA GLU A 110 8.12 8.20 3.21
C GLU A 110 7.16 8.82 2.17
N LEU A 111 7.03 8.20 0.99
CA LEU A 111 6.30 8.74 -0.17
C LEU A 111 5.12 7.86 -0.61
N THR A 112 4.87 6.76 0.09
CA THR A 112 3.78 5.83 -0.19
C THR A 112 2.77 5.80 0.96
N ARG A 113 1.55 5.38 0.66
CA ARG A 113 0.48 5.23 1.66
C ARG A 113 0.87 4.21 2.72
N SER A 114 0.75 4.58 4.00
CA SER A 114 1.03 3.67 5.11
C SER A 114 0.04 2.50 5.15
N ALA A 115 0.49 1.34 5.67
CA ALA A 115 -0.37 0.17 5.87
C ALA A 115 -1.62 0.47 6.71
N ARG A 116 -1.50 1.40 7.69
CA ARG A 116 -2.61 1.93 8.48
C ARG A 116 -3.65 2.62 7.61
N ASP A 117 -3.22 3.52 6.73
CA ASP A 117 -4.12 4.33 5.90
C ASP A 117 -4.84 3.47 4.87
N GLU A 118 -4.16 2.45 4.32
CA GLU A 118 -4.80 1.43 3.49
C GLU A 118 -5.85 0.65 4.29
N ALA A 119 -5.54 0.20 5.51
CA ALA A 119 -6.49 -0.51 6.36
C ALA A 119 -7.76 0.33 6.66
N VAL A 120 -7.61 1.63 6.89
CA VAL A 120 -8.73 2.57 7.04
C VAL A 120 -9.56 2.68 5.75
N ILE A 121 -8.92 2.86 4.58
CA ILE A 121 -9.61 2.94 3.28
C ILE A 121 -10.33 1.63 2.95
N GLN A 122 -9.67 0.50 3.16
CA GLN A 122 -10.22 -0.83 2.88
C GLN A 122 -11.41 -1.15 3.81
N ALA A 123 -11.34 -0.80 5.09
CA ALA A 123 -12.45 -0.95 6.02
C ALA A 123 -13.65 -0.04 5.65
N ALA A 124 -13.40 1.19 5.22
CA ALA A 124 -14.46 2.07 4.72
C ALA A 124 -15.12 1.48 3.46
N ALA A 125 -14.34 0.92 2.54
CA ALA A 125 -14.85 0.28 1.32
C ALA A 125 -15.66 -0.99 1.62
N GLU A 126 -15.22 -1.79 2.59
CA GLU A 126 -15.97 -2.95 3.09
C GLU A 126 -17.30 -2.52 3.71
N LEU A 127 -17.31 -1.48 4.55
CA LEU A 127 -18.52 -0.94 5.17
C LEU A 127 -19.53 -0.39 4.15
N VAL A 128 -19.07 0.33 3.12
CA VAL A 128 -19.90 0.82 2.00
C VAL A 128 -20.50 -0.37 1.24
N THR A 129 -19.70 -1.39 0.96
CA THR A 129 -20.14 -2.62 0.28
C THR A 129 -21.16 -3.40 1.11
N ALA A 130 -20.89 -3.60 2.40
CA ALA A 130 -21.78 -4.24 3.37
C ALA A 130 -23.12 -3.51 3.48
N THR A 131 -23.08 -2.18 3.52
CA THR A 131 -24.29 -1.34 3.53
C THR A 131 -25.10 -1.53 2.26
N CYS A 132 -24.47 -1.49 1.08
CA CYS A 132 -25.14 -1.73 -0.20
C CYS A 132 -25.78 -3.13 -0.27
N MET A 133 -25.05 -4.17 0.13
CA MET A 133 -25.54 -5.55 0.20
C MET A 133 -26.73 -5.69 1.17
N ALA A 134 -26.68 -5.03 2.32
CA ALA A 134 -27.80 -4.99 3.26
C ALA A 134 -29.03 -4.25 2.71
N GLU A 135 -28.85 -3.17 1.94
CA GLU A 135 -29.95 -2.48 1.27
C GLU A 135 -30.55 -3.28 0.09
N ALA A 136 -29.74 -4.10 -0.59
CA ALA A 136 -30.17 -5.06 -1.60
C ALA A 136 -30.87 -6.31 -1.02
N GLY A 137 -30.84 -6.49 0.31
CA GLY A 137 -31.46 -7.62 1.01
C GLY A 137 -30.53 -8.81 1.30
N PHE A 138 -29.23 -8.69 1.00
CA PHE A 138 -28.22 -9.74 1.14
C PHE A 138 -27.24 -9.50 2.30
N GLY A 139 -27.62 -8.70 3.31
CA GLY A 139 -26.77 -8.36 4.45
C GLY A 139 -26.34 -9.57 5.31
N GLU A 140 -27.03 -10.71 5.22
CA GLU A 140 -26.60 -11.96 5.89
C GLU A 140 -25.35 -12.61 5.26
N TYR A 141 -25.00 -12.20 4.03
CA TYR A 141 -23.81 -12.67 3.31
C TYR A 141 -22.58 -11.78 3.51
N TRP A 142 -22.70 -10.67 4.25
CA TRP A 142 -21.63 -9.67 4.35
C TRP A 142 -21.60 -9.01 5.74
N GLU A 143 -20.83 -9.59 6.65
CA GLU A 143 -20.47 -8.99 7.93
C GLU A 143 -19.31 -7.99 7.73
N PHE A 144 -19.43 -6.78 8.28
CA PHE A 144 -18.34 -5.82 8.33
C PHE A 144 -17.46 -6.10 9.56
N ALA A 145 -16.17 -6.38 9.34
CA ALA A 145 -15.25 -6.81 10.40
C ALA A 145 -14.72 -5.68 11.29
N GLY A 146 -14.89 -4.41 10.89
CA GLY A 146 -14.22 -3.26 11.52
C GLY A 146 -12.97 -2.84 10.74
N VAL A 147 -12.13 -2.00 11.36
CA VAL A 147 -10.77 -1.75 10.85
C VAL A 147 -9.88 -2.89 11.35
N VAL A 148 -9.36 -3.71 10.44
CA VAL A 148 -8.36 -4.75 10.72
C VAL A 148 -6.99 -4.17 10.45
N MET A 149 -6.11 -4.19 11.46
CA MET A 149 -4.78 -3.54 11.47
C MET A 149 -3.62 -4.55 11.34
N PRO A 150 -2.35 -4.08 11.38
CA PRO A 150 -1.14 -4.91 11.52
C PRO A 150 -0.67 -5.48 12.90
N THR A 151 -0.38 -6.80 12.92
CA THR A 151 0.70 -7.53 13.64
C THR A 151 2.08 -7.07 13.19
N GLY A 152 2.34 -5.78 13.25
CA GLY A 152 3.68 -5.27 13.00
C GLY A 152 4.08 -5.27 11.52
N PRO A 153 5.39 -5.26 11.24
CA PRO A 153 5.95 -4.95 9.93
C PRO A 153 5.51 -5.87 8.80
N GLU A 154 5.51 -5.33 7.60
CA GLU A 154 5.30 -6.12 6.39
C GLU A 154 6.54 -7.02 6.12
N ASP A 155 7.70 -6.69 6.67
CA ASP A 155 8.97 -7.34 6.33
C ASP A 155 9.25 -8.69 7.01
N HIS A 156 8.45 -9.18 7.95
CA HIS A 156 8.83 -10.37 8.77
C HIS A 156 8.03 -11.67 8.52
N GLY A 157 6.91 -11.62 7.79
CA GLY A 157 6.07 -12.80 7.50
C GLY A 157 6.59 -13.74 6.39
N ILE A 158 5.85 -14.82 6.08
CA ILE A 158 6.23 -15.69 4.93
C ILE A 158 6.12 -14.99 3.57
N ASP A 159 5.25 -13.97 3.49
CA ASP A 159 5.00 -13.17 2.30
C ASP A 159 5.91 -11.92 2.22
N SER A 160 6.84 -11.76 3.17
CA SER A 160 7.88 -10.73 3.12
C SER A 160 8.80 -10.91 1.89
N PRO A 161 9.30 -9.81 1.28
CA PRO A 161 10.36 -9.88 0.27
C PRO A 161 11.66 -10.55 0.79
N TYR A 162 11.86 -10.60 2.11
CA TYR A 162 13.00 -11.22 2.79
C TYR A 162 12.64 -12.56 3.47
N GLY A 163 11.38 -12.99 3.37
CA GLY A 163 10.80 -14.13 4.10
C GLY A 163 10.86 -13.95 5.62
N VAL A 164 10.67 -15.03 6.39
CA VAL A 164 10.73 -14.95 7.86
C VAL A 164 12.17 -14.75 8.34
N TRP A 165 12.42 -13.72 9.15
CA TRP A 165 13.74 -13.43 9.73
C TRP A 165 13.74 -13.10 11.24
N LEU A 166 12.58 -13.10 11.91
CA LEU A 166 12.53 -12.96 13.36
C LEU A 166 12.46 -14.32 14.08
N ALA A 167 13.45 -14.58 14.93
CA ALA A 167 13.55 -15.84 15.66
C ALA A 167 12.43 -16.05 16.70
N ASP A 168 11.87 -14.98 17.28
CA ASP A 168 10.78 -15.07 18.25
C ASP A 168 9.42 -15.35 17.58
N GLU A 169 9.19 -14.77 16.40
CA GLU A 169 8.01 -15.04 15.58
C GLU A 169 7.95 -16.51 15.15
N VAL A 170 9.08 -17.06 14.68
CA VAL A 170 9.21 -18.50 14.39
C VAL A 170 8.87 -19.36 15.63
N ARG A 171 9.31 -18.96 16.83
CA ARG A 171 9.06 -19.71 18.08
C ARG A 171 7.61 -19.70 18.51
N GLU A 172 6.90 -18.61 18.24
CA GLU A 172 5.50 -18.45 18.64
C GLU A 172 4.54 -19.05 17.60
N HIS A 173 4.83 -18.90 16.31
CA HIS A 173 3.88 -19.15 15.21
C HIS A 173 4.32 -20.21 14.19
N GLY A 174 5.57 -20.69 14.22
CA GLY A 174 6.11 -21.62 13.22
C GLY A 174 6.37 -20.91 11.88
N TYR A 175 5.93 -21.54 10.77
CA TYR A 175 5.80 -20.90 9.45
C TYR A 175 4.34 -20.75 9.00
N GLU A 176 3.44 -21.61 9.48
CA GLU A 176 2.02 -21.57 9.09
C GLU A 176 1.24 -20.48 9.83
N GLY A 177 1.61 -20.16 11.08
CA GLY A 177 1.05 -19.02 11.82
C GLY A 177 1.64 -17.67 11.40
N THR A 178 2.70 -17.67 10.59
CA THR A 178 3.41 -16.51 10.03
C THR A 178 2.83 -16.06 8.68
N ARG A 179 1.66 -16.61 8.32
CA ARG A 179 0.80 -16.10 7.25
C ARG A 179 0.02 -14.91 7.80
N SER A 180 -0.06 -13.85 7.00
CA SER A 180 -0.86 -12.68 7.36
C SER A 180 -2.33 -13.00 7.57
N ALA A 181 -2.97 -12.34 8.54
CA ALA A 181 -4.41 -12.42 8.72
C ALA A 181 -5.22 -11.58 7.73
N LEU A 182 -4.64 -10.98 6.70
CA LEU A 182 -5.44 -10.57 5.53
C LEU A 182 -5.86 -11.77 4.66
N ASP A 183 -5.31 -12.96 4.93
CA ASP A 183 -5.90 -14.27 4.56
C ASP A 183 -7.07 -14.67 5.50
N SER A 184 -7.48 -13.79 6.43
CA SER A 184 -8.73 -13.94 7.20
C SER A 184 -9.87 -14.17 6.21
N PRO A 185 -10.56 -15.33 6.31
CA PRO A 185 -11.57 -15.66 5.33
C PRO A 185 -12.63 -14.58 5.38
N ARG A 186 -12.90 -13.93 4.24
CA ARG A 186 -14.07 -13.07 4.06
C ARG A 186 -15.25 -13.83 4.67
N ARG A 187 -15.79 -13.35 5.80
CA ARG A 187 -16.80 -14.08 6.58
C ARG A 187 -18.19 -14.02 5.93
N GLY A 188 -18.22 -13.89 4.61
CA GLY A 188 -19.42 -14.09 3.82
C GLY A 188 -19.72 -15.56 3.67
N LEU A 189 -20.96 -15.93 3.93
CA LEU A 189 -21.52 -17.21 3.52
C LEU A 189 -21.33 -17.39 2.00
N PRO A 190 -21.20 -18.62 1.48
CA PRO A 190 -21.08 -18.86 0.05
C PRO A 190 -22.22 -18.18 -0.73
N LEU A 191 -21.86 -17.20 -1.58
CA LEU A 191 -22.83 -16.38 -2.31
C LEU A 191 -23.62 -17.25 -3.30
N ASP A 192 -24.95 -17.19 -3.20
CA ASP A 192 -25.83 -17.74 -4.24
C ASP A 192 -25.78 -16.87 -5.51
N ALA A 193 -26.60 -17.18 -6.53
CA ALA A 193 -26.60 -16.42 -7.77
C ALA A 193 -27.10 -14.97 -7.57
N PRO A 194 -28.26 -14.72 -6.92
CA PRO A 194 -28.73 -13.37 -6.61
C PRO A 194 -27.76 -12.53 -5.75
N ALA A 195 -27.14 -13.11 -4.72
CA ALA A 195 -26.21 -12.37 -3.85
C ALA A 195 -24.93 -11.95 -4.61
N ARG A 196 -24.48 -12.74 -5.60
CA ARG A 196 -23.36 -12.39 -6.47
C ARG A 196 -23.71 -11.26 -7.45
N GLU A 197 -24.91 -11.31 -8.06
CA GLU A 197 -25.39 -10.22 -8.94
C GLU A 197 -25.54 -8.90 -8.14
N ALA A 198 -26.04 -8.98 -6.90
CA ALA A 198 -26.09 -7.83 -6.00
C ALA A 198 -24.70 -7.30 -5.65
N LEU A 199 -23.73 -8.18 -5.37
CA LEU A 199 -22.34 -7.79 -5.10
C LEU A 199 -21.68 -7.13 -6.32
N GLU A 200 -21.89 -7.67 -7.52
CA GLU A 200 -21.43 -7.07 -8.78
C GLU A 200 -22.01 -5.66 -8.98
N GLY A 201 -23.27 -5.43 -8.61
CA GLY A 201 -23.86 -4.09 -8.55
C GLY A 201 -23.25 -3.19 -7.47
N CYS A 202 -22.99 -3.75 -6.27
CA CYS A 202 -22.41 -3.01 -5.14
C CYS A 202 -20.91 -2.71 -5.28
N HIS A 203 -20.17 -3.41 -6.14
CA HIS A 203 -18.73 -3.21 -6.35
C HIS A 203 -18.36 -1.78 -6.82
N ARG A 204 -19.30 -1.02 -7.39
CA ARG A 204 -19.10 0.40 -7.73
C ARG A 204 -19.30 1.36 -6.56
N ALA A 205 -19.95 0.95 -5.48
CA ALA A 205 -20.29 1.87 -4.39
C ALA A 205 -19.07 2.50 -3.70
N PRO A 206 -17.93 1.80 -3.47
CA PRO A 206 -16.72 2.44 -2.96
C PRO A 206 -16.08 3.46 -3.93
N LEU A 207 -16.12 3.19 -5.24
CA LEU A 207 -15.67 4.14 -6.27
C LEU A 207 -16.54 5.40 -6.29
N GLU A 208 -17.86 5.22 -6.23
CA GLU A 208 -18.84 6.32 -6.22
C GLU A 208 -18.84 7.11 -4.90
N ALA A 209 -18.37 6.49 -3.80
CA ALA A 209 -18.07 7.17 -2.55
C ALA A 209 -16.78 7.99 -2.58
N GLY A 210 -15.87 7.74 -3.54
CA GLY A 210 -14.56 8.40 -3.64
C GLY A 210 -13.45 7.72 -2.83
N LEU A 211 -13.62 6.46 -2.43
CA LEU A 211 -12.61 5.68 -1.67
C LEU A 211 -11.49 5.13 -2.57
N PHE A 212 -11.75 4.99 -3.86
CA PHE A 212 -10.79 4.55 -4.87
C PHE A 212 -10.91 5.40 -6.13
N SER A 213 -9.84 5.46 -6.93
CA SER A 213 -9.84 6.06 -8.27
C SER A 213 -10.59 5.16 -9.26
N ASP A 214 -11.31 5.75 -10.22
CA ASP A 214 -11.81 4.98 -11.37
C ASP A 214 -10.64 4.40 -12.17
N GLN A 215 -10.86 3.24 -12.82
CA GLN A 215 -9.84 2.59 -13.63
C GLN A 215 -9.25 3.53 -14.69
N SER A 216 -10.04 4.43 -15.29
CA SER A 216 -9.50 5.38 -16.27
C SER A 216 -8.47 6.35 -15.66
N VAL A 217 -8.68 6.75 -14.40
CA VAL A 217 -7.73 7.60 -13.66
C VAL A 217 -6.50 6.79 -13.25
N ALA A 218 -6.68 5.54 -12.84
CA ALA A 218 -5.55 4.64 -12.57
C ALA A 218 -4.70 4.38 -13.83
N ASP A 219 -5.34 4.18 -14.99
CA ASP A 219 -4.67 4.02 -16.29
C ASP A 219 -3.92 5.31 -16.71
N GLU A 220 -4.45 6.50 -16.39
CA GLU A 220 -3.77 7.78 -16.59
C GLU A 220 -2.51 7.90 -15.71
N TRP A 221 -2.57 7.51 -14.44
CA TRP A 221 -1.39 7.44 -13.56
C TRP A 221 -0.37 6.41 -14.05
N ASP A 222 -0.79 5.21 -14.44
CA ASP A 222 0.11 4.17 -14.97
C ASP A 222 0.79 4.61 -16.29
N ALA A 223 0.12 5.42 -17.11
CA ALA A 223 0.66 5.93 -18.37
C ALA A 223 1.76 7.02 -18.20
N VAL A 224 1.76 7.74 -17.07
CA VAL A 224 2.78 8.77 -16.75
C VAL A 224 3.82 8.30 -15.73
N ALA A 225 3.62 7.13 -15.11
CA ALA A 225 4.55 6.57 -14.14
C ALA A 225 5.96 6.39 -14.76
N PRO A 226 7.03 6.83 -14.07
CA PRO A 226 8.39 6.47 -14.47
C PRO A 226 8.55 4.94 -14.50
N ARG A 227 9.49 4.43 -15.32
CA ARG A 227 9.82 2.99 -15.30
C ARG A 227 10.13 2.58 -13.86
N GLY A 228 9.35 1.63 -13.35
CA GLY A 228 9.40 1.18 -11.96
C GLY A 228 10.75 0.61 -11.52
N VAL A 229 10.78 0.26 -10.23
CA VAL A 229 11.86 -0.44 -9.52
C VAL A 229 12.05 -1.83 -10.11
N THR A 230 13.29 -2.29 -10.32
CA THR A 230 13.57 -3.71 -10.57
C THR A 230 13.46 -4.44 -9.24
N PRO A 231 12.52 -5.39 -9.03
CA PRO A 231 12.39 -6.04 -7.74
C PRO A 231 13.67 -6.85 -7.45
N THR A 232 14.20 -6.77 -6.23
CA THR A 232 15.48 -7.40 -5.86
C THR A 232 15.55 -8.88 -6.22
N GLY A 233 14.44 -9.60 -6.13
CA GLY A 233 14.27 -10.99 -6.56
C GLY A 233 14.52 -11.31 -8.04
N TYR A 234 14.93 -10.34 -8.87
CA TYR A 234 15.36 -10.54 -10.26
C TYR A 234 16.81 -10.09 -10.55
N THR A 235 17.51 -9.49 -9.59
CA THR A 235 18.89 -8.98 -9.77
C THR A 235 19.94 -10.10 -9.72
N GLU A 236 21.10 -9.93 -10.36
CA GLU A 236 22.17 -10.94 -10.31
C GLU A 236 22.91 -10.91 -8.96
N GLU A 237 22.98 -9.72 -8.37
CA GLU A 237 23.49 -9.42 -7.04
C GLU A 237 22.70 -10.17 -5.95
N ALA A 238 21.36 -10.11 -5.97
CA ALA A 238 20.51 -10.87 -5.05
C ALA A 238 20.68 -12.38 -5.21
N ARG A 239 20.90 -12.87 -6.45
CA ARG A 239 21.06 -14.31 -6.69
C ARG A 239 22.26 -14.86 -5.94
N ALA A 240 23.39 -14.14 -5.96
CA ALA A 240 24.58 -14.51 -5.21
C ALA A 240 24.33 -14.52 -3.68
N ILE A 241 23.63 -13.52 -3.13
CA ILE A 241 23.28 -13.44 -1.70
C ILE A 241 22.42 -14.65 -1.29
N VAL A 242 21.43 -15.00 -2.11
CA VAL A 242 20.51 -16.12 -1.86
C VAL A 242 21.19 -17.48 -2.03
N GLU A 243 22.18 -17.59 -2.93
CA GLU A 243 23.02 -18.79 -3.03
C GLU A 243 23.90 -19.01 -1.78
N GLU A 244 24.42 -17.95 -1.16
CA GLU A 244 25.14 -18.04 0.14
C GLU A 244 24.22 -18.54 1.27
N TRP A 245 23.01 -18.00 1.39
CA TRP A 245 22.01 -18.46 2.35
C TRP A 245 21.58 -19.91 2.10
N ALA A 246 21.29 -20.26 0.84
CA ALA A 246 20.94 -21.61 0.45
C ALA A 246 22.08 -22.62 0.65
N ALA A 247 23.35 -22.19 0.63
CA ALA A 247 24.47 -23.03 1.04
C ALA A 247 24.46 -23.25 2.57
N CYS A 248 24.21 -22.22 3.37
CA CYS A 248 24.08 -22.34 4.82
C CYS A 248 22.92 -23.27 5.25
N LEU A 249 21.76 -23.20 4.59
CA LEU A 249 20.64 -24.12 4.85
C LEU A 249 21.07 -25.59 4.67
N ARG A 250 21.72 -25.90 3.53
CA ARG A 250 22.22 -27.25 3.23
C ARG A 250 23.35 -27.70 4.17
N GLU A 251 24.17 -26.79 4.71
CA GLU A 251 25.15 -27.10 5.77
C GLU A 251 24.47 -27.57 7.08
N ASN A 252 23.18 -27.29 7.27
CA ASN A 252 22.41 -27.58 8.49
C ASN A 252 21.24 -28.56 8.26
N ASP A 253 21.34 -29.41 7.22
CA ASP A 253 20.33 -30.41 6.86
C ASP A 253 18.92 -29.81 6.65
N VAL A 254 18.85 -28.62 6.04
CA VAL A 254 17.61 -27.97 5.56
C VAL A 254 17.72 -27.72 4.06
N ASP A 255 16.72 -28.15 3.30
CA ASP A 255 16.65 -27.88 1.87
C ASP A 255 16.13 -26.45 1.61
N PRO A 256 16.81 -25.63 0.79
CA PRO A 256 16.34 -24.30 0.43
C PRO A 256 15.05 -24.37 -0.40
N PRO A 257 14.30 -23.27 -0.54
CA PRO A 257 13.07 -23.28 -1.33
C PRO A 257 13.32 -23.70 -2.78
N ALA A 258 12.37 -24.43 -3.36
CA ALA A 258 12.36 -24.74 -4.79
C ALA A 258 12.40 -23.45 -5.63
N GLN A 259 13.24 -23.41 -6.67
CA GLN A 259 13.13 -22.39 -7.72
C GLN A 259 11.96 -22.75 -8.64
N ASP A 260 10.98 -21.85 -8.73
CA ASP A 260 9.92 -21.87 -9.75
C ASP A 260 9.97 -20.58 -10.57
N GLY A 261 10.27 -20.71 -11.86
CA GLY A 261 10.51 -19.60 -12.77
C GLY A 261 11.80 -18.82 -12.51
N ASP A 262 11.83 -17.57 -12.98
CA ASP A 262 13.02 -16.70 -12.96
C ASP A 262 13.17 -15.87 -11.67
N ARG A 263 12.16 -15.87 -10.78
CA ARG A 263 12.20 -15.16 -9.49
C ARG A 263 13.08 -15.92 -8.50
N ILE A 264 14.01 -15.20 -7.88
CA ILE A 264 14.88 -15.73 -6.82
C ILE A 264 14.02 -16.00 -5.58
N PRO A 265 13.97 -17.24 -5.06
CA PRO A 265 13.08 -17.59 -3.98
C PRO A 265 13.73 -17.26 -2.63
N VAL A 266 13.52 -16.03 -2.16
CA VAL A 266 13.65 -15.70 -0.75
C VAL A 266 12.30 -16.01 -0.10
N GLY A 267 12.26 -16.98 0.80
CA GLY A 267 10.98 -17.50 1.29
C GLY A 267 11.14 -18.75 2.15
N VAL A 268 10.05 -19.52 2.24
CA VAL A 268 9.94 -20.66 3.16
C VAL A 268 10.75 -21.88 2.66
N PRO A 269 11.69 -22.42 3.45
CA PRO A 269 12.47 -23.61 3.09
C PRO A 269 11.60 -24.84 2.77
N GLU A 270 12.14 -25.77 1.98
CA GLU A 270 11.41 -26.99 1.62
C GLU A 270 11.07 -27.84 2.85
N GLY A 271 9.85 -28.39 2.85
CA GLY A 271 9.35 -29.22 3.95
C GLY A 271 8.91 -28.47 5.21
N ALA A 272 9.01 -27.14 5.27
CA ALA A 272 8.55 -26.38 6.44
C ALA A 272 7.02 -26.21 6.49
N LEU A 273 6.35 -25.91 5.37
CA LEU A 273 4.88 -25.87 5.32
C LEU A 273 4.30 -27.29 5.38
N GLY A 274 3.22 -27.49 6.15
CA GLY A 274 2.58 -28.79 6.38
C GLY A 274 3.33 -29.72 7.35
N ALA A 275 4.48 -29.31 7.90
CA ALA A 275 5.18 -30.05 8.95
C ALA A 275 4.54 -29.84 10.33
N PRO A 276 4.73 -30.75 11.31
CA PRO A 276 4.37 -30.50 12.70
C PRO A 276 5.04 -29.23 13.24
N PHE A 277 4.35 -28.50 14.12
CA PHE A 277 4.82 -27.21 14.65
C PHE A 277 6.28 -27.23 15.14
N GLU A 278 6.67 -28.24 15.91
CA GLU A 278 8.04 -28.35 16.43
C GLU A 278 9.11 -28.48 15.32
N GLU A 279 8.74 -29.05 14.17
CA GLU A 279 9.60 -29.16 12.99
C GLU A 279 9.61 -27.85 12.19
N GLN A 280 8.48 -27.13 12.12
CA GLN A 280 8.44 -25.76 11.57
C GLN A 280 9.40 -24.84 12.35
N VAL A 281 9.34 -24.88 13.69
CA VAL A 281 10.21 -24.11 14.58
C VAL A 281 11.68 -24.53 14.38
N ARG A 282 11.98 -25.82 14.24
CA ARG A 282 13.35 -26.31 13.99
C ARG A 282 13.91 -25.73 12.68
N ILE A 283 13.16 -25.84 11.59
CA ILE A 283 13.58 -25.36 10.26
C ILE A 283 13.70 -23.83 10.28
N GLY A 284 12.74 -23.12 10.85
CA GLY A 284 12.73 -21.66 10.88
C GLY A 284 13.86 -21.05 11.70
N LEU A 285 14.24 -21.68 12.82
CA LEU A 285 15.39 -21.21 13.60
C LEU A 285 16.73 -21.45 12.90
N ILE A 286 16.82 -22.45 12.01
CA ILE A 286 17.99 -22.65 11.13
C ILE A 286 17.99 -21.60 10.01
N ASP A 287 16.83 -21.34 9.40
CA ASP A 287 16.68 -20.30 8.37
C ASP A 287 17.07 -18.91 8.88
N VAL A 288 16.47 -18.46 9.98
CA VAL A 288 16.81 -17.17 10.61
C VAL A 288 18.31 -17.09 10.94
N ALA A 289 18.89 -18.13 11.55
CA ALA A 289 20.32 -18.14 11.86
C ALA A 289 21.22 -18.11 10.61
N CYS A 290 20.77 -18.70 9.49
CA CYS A 290 21.47 -18.62 8.22
C CYS A 290 21.32 -17.24 7.55
N LYS A 291 20.16 -16.61 7.63
CA LYS A 291 19.92 -15.24 7.17
C LYS A 291 20.79 -14.24 7.94
N ASP A 292 20.83 -14.35 9.27
CA ASP A 292 21.72 -13.56 10.14
C ASP A 292 23.20 -13.77 9.78
N ARG A 293 23.62 -15.03 9.57
CA ARG A 293 25.03 -15.37 9.28
C ARG A 293 25.55 -14.77 7.97
N VAL A 294 24.71 -14.67 6.94
CA VAL A 294 25.08 -14.07 5.64
C VAL A 294 24.61 -12.63 5.49
N ASP A 295 23.96 -12.07 6.53
CA ASP A 295 23.40 -10.71 6.57
C ASP A 295 22.39 -10.46 5.44
N LEU A 296 21.52 -11.45 5.20
CA LEU A 296 20.65 -11.52 4.02
C LEU A 296 19.69 -10.32 3.93
N VAL A 297 18.98 -10.01 5.01
CA VAL A 297 17.93 -8.97 5.03
C VAL A 297 18.51 -7.62 4.65
N ARG A 298 19.59 -7.18 5.34
CA ARG A 298 20.27 -5.92 5.03
C ARG A 298 20.81 -5.89 3.60
N ARG A 299 21.49 -6.95 3.15
CA ARG A 299 22.11 -6.98 1.81
C ARG A 299 21.09 -6.96 0.67
N LEU A 300 19.91 -7.54 0.86
CA LEU A 300 18.81 -7.47 -0.12
C LEU A 300 18.11 -6.10 -0.06
N ALA A 301 17.83 -5.60 1.13
CA ALA A 301 17.24 -4.26 1.31
C ALA A 301 18.14 -3.13 0.77
N GLU A 302 19.47 -3.29 0.80
CA GLU A 302 20.41 -2.38 0.15
C GLU A 302 20.30 -2.37 -1.39
N ILE A 303 19.83 -3.47 -2.01
CA ILE A 303 19.54 -3.53 -3.45
C ILE A 303 18.20 -2.85 -3.73
N ASP A 304 17.15 -3.14 -2.94
CA ASP A 304 15.84 -2.46 -3.06
C ASP A 304 16.01 -0.94 -2.91
N ALA A 305 16.71 -0.48 -1.87
CA ALA A 305 16.96 0.95 -1.64
C ALA A 305 17.76 1.61 -2.77
N ALA A 306 18.66 0.89 -3.44
CA ALA A 306 19.39 1.43 -4.60
C ALA A 306 18.47 1.59 -5.83
N GLU A 307 17.63 0.60 -6.13
CA GLU A 307 16.67 0.65 -7.24
C GLU A 307 15.55 1.68 -6.98
N GLU A 308 15.10 1.82 -5.73
CA GLU A 308 14.14 2.85 -5.29
C GLU A 308 14.70 4.26 -5.38
N THR A 309 15.93 4.49 -4.90
CA THR A 309 16.63 5.77 -5.05
C THR A 309 16.73 6.14 -6.54
N ALA A 310 17.15 5.18 -7.37
CA ALA A 310 17.22 5.37 -8.82
C ALA A 310 15.84 5.59 -9.47
N TYR A 311 14.73 5.07 -8.91
CA TYR A 311 13.37 5.36 -9.37
C TYR A 311 12.95 6.80 -9.02
N LEU A 312 13.21 7.25 -7.78
CA LEU A 312 12.90 8.60 -7.33
C LEU A 312 13.60 9.67 -8.18
N GLU A 313 14.86 9.43 -8.56
CA GLU A 313 15.65 10.31 -9.45
C GLU A 313 15.11 10.39 -10.89
N ARG A 314 14.39 9.37 -11.37
CA ARG A 314 13.76 9.35 -12.71
C ARG A 314 12.41 10.08 -12.76
N GLY A 315 12.09 10.88 -11.74
CA GLY A 315 10.81 11.56 -11.57
C GLY A 315 9.83 10.80 -10.67
N GLY A 316 10.24 9.69 -10.05
CA GLY A 316 9.39 8.92 -9.14
C GLY A 316 8.90 9.74 -7.95
N ARG A 317 9.71 10.69 -7.46
CA ARG A 317 9.33 11.58 -6.36
C ARG A 317 8.15 12.47 -6.71
N GLU A 318 8.22 13.21 -7.81
CA GLU A 318 7.15 14.11 -8.28
C GLU A 318 5.85 13.31 -8.52
N TYR A 319 5.96 12.16 -9.20
CA TYR A 319 4.83 11.25 -9.44
C TYR A 319 4.16 10.77 -8.14
N LEU A 320 4.95 10.34 -7.14
CA LEU A 320 4.40 9.86 -5.87
C LEU A 320 3.84 11.00 -5.00
N GLU A 321 4.44 12.19 -5.02
CA GLU A 321 3.91 13.37 -4.33
C GLU A 321 2.56 13.82 -4.90
N GLU A 322 2.42 13.87 -6.23
CA GLU A 322 1.13 14.19 -6.88
C GLU A 322 0.06 13.12 -6.61
N ARG A 323 0.44 11.83 -6.71
CA ARG A 323 -0.45 10.70 -6.42
C ARG A 323 -0.86 10.68 -4.94
N GLY A 324 0.07 10.94 -4.04
CA GLY A 324 -0.15 11.01 -2.59
C GLY A 324 -1.24 12.02 -2.20
N ALA A 325 -1.38 13.13 -2.93
CA ALA A 325 -2.47 14.09 -2.72
C ALA A 325 -3.87 13.49 -3.03
N VAL A 326 -3.98 12.62 -4.04
CA VAL A 326 -5.21 11.87 -4.33
C VAL A 326 -5.46 10.81 -3.27
N GLU A 327 -4.41 10.11 -2.85
CA GLU A 327 -4.49 9.06 -1.83
C GLU A 327 -4.87 9.61 -0.45
N GLN A 328 -4.40 10.81 -0.08
CA GLN A 328 -4.79 11.53 1.13
C GLN A 328 -6.26 11.98 1.09
N ALA A 329 -6.78 12.37 -0.08
CA ALA A 329 -8.19 12.69 -0.23
C ALA A 329 -9.09 11.45 -0.07
N GLN A 330 -8.66 10.29 -0.57
CA GLN A 330 -9.34 9.01 -0.35
C GLN A 330 -9.33 8.61 1.13
N LEU A 331 -8.22 8.82 1.84
CA LEU A 331 -8.12 8.59 3.28
C LEU A 331 -9.12 9.46 4.06
N GLN A 332 -9.20 10.76 3.77
CA GLN A 332 -10.17 11.65 4.44
C GLN A 332 -11.62 11.18 4.24
N VAL A 333 -11.96 10.72 3.03
CA VAL A 333 -13.28 10.14 2.73
C VAL A 333 -13.52 8.85 3.53
N ALA A 334 -12.49 8.01 3.70
CA ALA A 334 -12.58 6.78 4.48
C ALA A 334 -12.79 7.05 5.98
N GLU A 335 -12.04 7.97 6.56
CA GLU A 335 -12.22 8.44 7.93
C GLU A 335 -13.63 9.00 8.14
N ASP A 336 -14.09 9.87 7.22
CA ASP A 336 -15.44 10.45 7.26
C ASP A 336 -16.51 9.35 7.26
N VAL A 337 -16.42 8.37 6.34
CA VAL A 337 -17.36 7.24 6.21
C VAL A 337 -17.41 6.39 7.48
N LEU A 338 -16.27 6.07 8.08
CA LEU A 338 -16.17 5.24 9.28
C LEU A 338 -16.69 5.99 10.52
N ALA A 339 -16.33 7.27 10.69
CA ALA A 339 -16.85 8.13 11.74
C ALA A 339 -18.38 8.32 11.62
N ASP A 340 -18.90 8.47 10.39
CA ASP A 340 -20.34 8.61 10.09
C ASP A 340 -21.18 7.38 10.49
N ALA A 341 -20.56 6.22 10.56
CA ALA A 341 -21.15 4.97 11.02
C ALA A 341 -20.93 4.71 12.51
N GLY A 342 -20.06 5.47 13.17
CA GLY A 342 -19.68 5.28 14.57
C GLY A 342 -18.60 4.22 14.80
N VAL A 343 -17.80 3.91 13.76
CA VAL A 343 -16.65 3.03 13.88
C VAL A 343 -15.51 3.82 14.55
N ILE A 344 -14.91 3.24 15.58
CA ILE A 344 -13.75 3.82 16.26
C ILE A 344 -12.50 3.39 15.48
N LEU A 345 -11.73 4.36 14.98
CA LEU A 345 -10.42 4.09 14.40
C LEU A 345 -9.43 3.72 15.52
N PRO A 346 -8.54 2.74 15.32
CA PRO A 346 -7.46 2.47 16.28
C PRO A 346 -6.56 3.71 16.42
N GLU A 347 -6.04 3.96 17.62
CA GLU A 347 -5.01 5.00 17.82
C GLU A 347 -3.73 4.64 17.03
N GLY A 348 -2.92 5.64 16.70
CA GLY A 348 -1.65 5.49 15.98
C GLY A 348 -0.46 5.70 16.90
#